data_AF-A0A0L0LGC9-F1
#
_entry.id   AF-A0A0L0LGC9-F1
#
_cell.length_a   1.000
_cell.length_b   1.000
_cell.length_c   1.000
_cell.angle_alpha   90.00
_cell.angle_beta   90.00
_cell.angle_gamma   90.00
#
_symmetry.space_group_name_H-M   'P 1'
#
loop_
_entity.id
_entity.type
_entity.pdbx_description
1 polymer ?
#
loop_
_entity_poly.entity_id
_entity_poly.type
_entity_poly.pdbx_seq_one_letter_code
_entity_poly.pdbx_strand_id
1 'polypeptide(L)'
;MDVGGIYDSNLNRYDHHQEGGAGKRENGIPYASFGLVWKHYGEQVCGNFDIFEKLDQVLVQPIDAGDNGLELVDLRFAGIHPNTIVNFFESFNPTWKIDDIERIEEFMYTVRLAKDYIKRIIKLYSDLVEAGEIVRSIYEKSSEKRLIVMDTFYPASGAIRDLREVLFTVYPRGDGNWSVKAVKEDDESFVYRKLMPKSWAGKRDAELENITGIKDVIFCHNHLYIATTRSKESAVKMAEMAINSRE
;
A
#
# COMPACT_ATOMS: atom_id res chain seq x y z
N MET A 1 -14.71 13.60 24.14
CA MET A 1 -14.33 12.32 23.51
C MET A 1 -13.34 11.65 24.43
N ASP A 2 -13.31 10.33 24.46
CA ASP A 2 -12.32 9.50 25.17
C ASP A 2 -12.32 9.56 26.71
N VAL A 3 -12.94 10.57 27.33
CA VAL A 3 -13.13 10.65 28.78
C VAL A 3 -14.56 11.09 29.12
N GLY A 4 -15.40 10.12 29.46
CA GLY A 4 -16.82 10.31 29.78
C GLY A 4 -17.57 9.04 30.20
N GLY A 5 -16.96 7.87 30.08
CA GLY A 5 -17.50 6.55 30.43
C GLY A 5 -18.71 6.13 29.61
N ILE A 6 -18.93 6.71 28.42
CA ILE A 6 -20.12 6.46 27.61
C ILE A 6 -19.80 6.54 26.11
N TYR A 7 -20.24 5.53 25.37
CA TYR A 7 -20.39 5.57 23.92
C TYR A 7 -21.87 5.76 23.53
N ASP A 8 -22.19 6.91 22.97
CA ASP A 8 -23.49 7.25 22.38
C ASP A 8 -23.28 8.22 21.20
N SER A 9 -23.45 7.69 19.99
CA SER A 9 -23.27 8.46 18.75
C SER A 9 -24.32 9.57 18.57
N ASN A 10 -25.53 9.41 19.13
CA ASN A 10 -26.57 10.45 19.04
C ASN A 10 -26.21 11.68 19.90
N LEU A 11 -25.38 11.49 20.93
CA LEU A 11 -24.91 12.55 21.83
C LEU A 11 -23.47 13.00 21.52
N ASN A 12 -22.87 12.52 20.42
CA ASN A 12 -21.47 12.73 20.09
C ASN A 12 -20.53 12.36 21.26
N ARG A 13 -20.82 11.22 21.90
CA ARG A 13 -20.01 10.62 22.96
C ARG A 13 -19.33 9.38 22.39
N TYR A 14 -18.02 9.44 22.28
CA TYR A 14 -17.19 8.39 21.69
C TYR A 14 -16.10 8.05 22.69
N ASP A 15 -16.45 7.30 23.73
CA ASP A 15 -15.52 6.81 24.74
C ASP A 15 -15.54 5.27 24.75
N HIS A 16 -14.42 4.66 25.15
CA HIS A 16 -14.25 3.22 25.28
C HIS A 16 -13.88 2.78 26.71
N HIS A 17 -13.69 3.70 27.65
CA HIS A 17 -13.28 3.40 29.03
C HIS A 17 -14.37 2.83 29.93
N GLN A 18 -15.63 2.77 29.48
CA GLN A 18 -16.73 2.18 30.24
C GLN A 18 -16.55 0.69 30.52
N GLU A 19 -17.25 0.21 31.56
CA GLU A 19 -17.33 -1.23 31.84
C GLU A 19 -17.83 -1.99 30.60
N GLY A 20 -17.07 -3.00 30.17
CA GLY A 20 -17.36 -3.77 28.96
C GLY A 20 -16.89 -3.14 27.64
N GLY A 21 -16.32 -1.94 27.66
CA GLY A 21 -15.78 -1.24 26.50
C GLY A 21 -16.85 -0.69 25.54
N ALA A 22 -16.43 -0.33 24.33
CA ALA A 22 -17.33 0.20 23.28
C ALA A 22 -17.68 -0.83 22.19
N GLY A 23 -17.53 -2.12 22.50
CA GLY A 23 -17.68 -3.23 21.55
C GLY A 23 -16.42 -3.49 20.72
N LYS A 24 -16.54 -4.43 19.78
CA LYS A 24 -15.43 -4.93 18.95
C LYS A 24 -15.88 -5.10 17.50
N ARG A 25 -14.94 -5.09 16.57
CA ARG A 25 -15.12 -5.51 15.17
C ARG A 25 -15.23 -7.04 15.08
N GLU A 26 -15.64 -7.56 13.93
CA GLU A 26 -15.77 -9.01 13.70
C GLU A 26 -14.45 -9.78 13.89
N ASN A 27 -13.32 -9.15 13.55
CA ASN A 27 -11.99 -9.72 13.77
C ASN A 27 -11.52 -9.66 15.24
N GLY A 28 -12.36 -9.17 16.15
CA GLY A 28 -12.08 -9.10 17.59
C GLY A 28 -11.32 -7.87 18.04
N ILE A 29 -10.91 -6.96 17.14
CA ILE A 29 -10.25 -5.71 17.52
C ILE A 29 -11.27 -4.78 18.20
N PRO A 30 -11.03 -4.35 19.45
CA PRO A 30 -11.90 -3.43 20.16
C PRO A 30 -11.91 -2.04 19.51
N TYR A 31 -13.00 -1.30 19.70
CA TYR A 31 -13.04 0.10 19.29
C TYR A 31 -12.43 0.99 20.38
N ALA A 32 -11.55 1.91 19.98
CA ALA A 32 -11.19 3.10 20.75
C ALA A 32 -11.97 4.32 20.26
N SER A 33 -11.77 5.48 20.89
CA SER A 33 -12.43 6.73 20.46
C SER A 33 -12.22 7.05 18.99
N PHE A 34 -11.02 6.81 18.43
CA PHE A 34 -10.77 7.07 17.02
C PHE A 34 -11.63 6.17 16.12
N GLY A 35 -11.63 4.86 16.35
CA GLY A 35 -12.48 3.96 15.58
C GLY A 35 -13.98 4.14 15.79
N LEU A 36 -14.42 4.58 16.96
CA LEU A 36 -15.83 4.95 17.15
C LEU A 36 -16.22 6.14 16.27
N VAL A 37 -15.41 7.19 16.24
CA VAL A 37 -15.64 8.34 15.35
C VAL A 37 -15.57 7.88 13.88
N TRP A 38 -14.57 7.08 13.53
CA TRP A 38 -14.39 6.55 12.18
C TRP A 38 -15.58 5.71 11.72
N LYS A 39 -16.16 4.90 12.60
CA LYS A 39 -17.35 4.08 12.32
C LYS A 39 -18.56 4.90 11.88
N HIS A 40 -18.72 6.13 12.38
CA HIS A 40 -19.87 6.98 12.05
C HIS A 40 -19.62 7.97 10.92
N TYR A 41 -18.38 8.44 10.76
CA TYR A 41 -18.07 9.51 9.82
C TYR A 41 -17.03 9.14 8.76
N GLY A 42 -16.33 8.01 8.92
CA GLY A 42 -15.22 7.60 8.07
C GLY A 42 -15.63 7.44 6.60
N GLU A 43 -16.77 6.81 6.34
CA GLU A 43 -17.30 6.68 4.97
C GLU A 43 -17.58 8.04 4.33
N GLN A 44 -18.23 8.95 5.05
CA GLN A 44 -18.49 10.31 4.57
C GLN A 44 -17.18 11.07 4.29
N VAL A 45 -16.18 10.91 5.16
CA VAL A 45 -14.86 11.54 5.01
C VAL A 45 -14.10 10.97 3.81
N CYS A 46 -14.24 9.67 3.54
CA CYS A 46 -13.59 9.01 2.40
C CYS A 46 -14.33 9.24 1.08
N GLY A 47 -15.66 9.42 1.11
CA GLY A 47 -16.51 9.51 -0.08
C GLY A 47 -16.62 8.20 -0.87
N ASN A 48 -16.09 7.09 -0.33
CA ASN A 48 -16.06 5.78 -0.96
C ASN A 48 -15.92 4.70 0.12
N PHE A 49 -16.79 3.68 0.07
CA PHE A 49 -16.86 2.61 1.06
C PHE A 49 -15.61 1.73 1.09
N ASP A 50 -15.05 1.36 -0.07
CA ASP A 50 -13.85 0.52 -0.14
C ASP A 50 -12.62 1.22 0.45
N ILE A 51 -12.50 2.54 0.26
CA ILE A 51 -11.46 3.36 0.89
C ILE A 51 -11.67 3.42 2.40
N PHE A 52 -12.91 3.60 2.85
CA PHE A 52 -13.26 3.61 4.27
C PHE A 52 -12.87 2.30 4.97
N GLU A 53 -13.27 1.16 4.42
CA GLU A 53 -12.94 -0.17 4.96
C GLU A 53 -11.43 -0.40 4.94
N LYS A 54 -10.76 0.02 3.85
CA LYS A 54 -9.32 -0.16 3.75
C LYS A 54 -8.56 0.66 4.78
N LEU A 55 -8.96 1.91 5.00
CA LEU A 55 -8.36 2.78 6.01
C LEU A 55 -8.72 2.36 7.43
N ASP A 56 -9.92 1.81 7.65
CA ASP A 56 -10.25 1.18 8.94
C ASP A 56 -9.24 0.08 9.25
N GLN A 57 -8.93 -0.79 8.28
CA GLN A 57 -7.96 -1.87 8.46
C GLN A 57 -6.51 -1.38 8.65
N VAL A 58 -6.02 -0.45 7.83
CA VAL A 58 -4.58 -0.11 7.78
C VAL A 58 -4.16 1.05 8.68
N LEU A 59 -5.10 1.84 9.17
CA LEU A 59 -4.84 3.02 9.98
C LEU A 59 -5.57 2.97 11.32
N VAL A 60 -6.88 2.72 11.31
CA VAL A 60 -7.73 2.89 12.49
C VAL A 60 -7.59 1.70 13.45
N GLN A 61 -7.75 0.48 12.95
CA GLN A 61 -7.64 -0.74 13.75
C GLN A 61 -6.29 -0.87 14.47
N PRO A 62 -5.13 -0.56 13.87
CA PRO A 62 -3.85 -0.55 14.59
C PRO A 62 -3.79 0.44 15.75
N ILE A 63 -4.38 1.63 15.58
CA ILE A 63 -4.44 2.64 16.64
C ILE A 63 -5.39 2.18 17.75
N ASP A 64 -6.59 1.75 17.39
CA ASP A 64 -7.58 1.24 18.34
C ASP A 64 -7.05 0.05 19.15
N ALA A 65 -6.33 -0.88 18.50
CA ALA A 65 -5.73 -2.02 19.16
C ALA A 65 -4.73 -1.56 20.24
N GLY A 66 -3.79 -0.69 19.87
CA GLY A 66 -2.80 -0.16 20.81
C GLY A 66 -3.43 0.59 21.99
N ASP A 67 -4.42 1.42 21.72
CA ASP A 67 -5.13 2.22 22.73
C ASP A 67 -5.96 1.35 23.70
N ASN A 68 -6.43 0.18 23.24
CA ASN A 68 -7.07 -0.82 24.09
C ASN A 68 -6.07 -1.83 24.71
N GLY A 69 -4.76 -1.62 24.58
CA GLY A 69 -3.74 -2.52 25.13
C GLY A 69 -3.64 -3.88 24.42
N LEU A 70 -4.09 -3.97 23.16
CA LEU A 70 -3.99 -5.16 22.32
C LEU A 70 -2.73 -5.07 21.44
N GLU A 71 -1.81 -6.02 21.62
CA GLU A 71 -0.60 -6.12 20.78
C GLU A 71 -0.92 -6.76 19.42
N LEU A 72 -0.45 -6.13 18.34
CA LEU A 72 -0.59 -6.64 16.96
C LEU A 72 0.69 -7.28 16.42
N VAL A 73 1.81 -7.17 17.13
CA VAL A 73 3.12 -7.58 16.64
C VAL A 73 3.90 -8.31 17.72
N ASP A 74 4.46 -9.47 17.38
CA ASP A 74 5.43 -10.17 18.21
C ASP A 74 6.82 -9.52 18.06
N LEU A 75 7.47 -9.24 19.18
CA LEU A 75 8.83 -8.69 19.17
C LEU A 75 9.87 -9.79 18.96
N ARG A 76 10.69 -9.63 17.91
CA ARG A 76 11.84 -10.53 17.65
C ARG A 76 13.07 -10.20 18.49
N PHE A 77 13.16 -8.96 18.98
CA PHE A 77 14.27 -8.49 19.82
C PHE A 77 13.68 -7.85 21.08
N ALA A 78 14.07 -8.36 22.24
CA ALA A 78 13.55 -7.88 23.52
C ALA A 78 13.83 -6.38 23.71
N GLY A 79 12.81 -5.61 24.09
CA GLY A 79 12.90 -4.18 24.37
C GLY A 79 13.00 -3.27 23.14
N ILE A 80 13.00 -3.81 21.93
CA ILE A 80 13.03 -3.03 20.69
C ILE A 80 11.64 -3.04 20.06
N HIS A 81 10.89 -1.96 20.28
CA HIS A 81 9.54 -1.79 19.75
C HIS A 81 9.55 -1.01 18.43
N PRO A 82 8.63 -1.30 17.49
CA PRO A 82 8.41 -0.45 16.34
C PRO A 82 8.02 0.97 16.76
N ASN A 83 8.58 1.98 16.09
CA ASN A 83 8.11 3.36 16.21
C ASN A 83 6.93 3.56 15.25
N THR A 84 5.74 3.81 15.80
CA THR A 84 4.46 3.83 15.08
C THR A 84 3.93 5.25 14.86
N ILE A 85 2.82 5.37 14.11
CA ILE A 85 2.12 6.66 13.96
C ILE A 85 1.60 7.19 15.30
N VAL A 86 1.24 6.30 16.23
CA VAL A 86 0.85 6.69 17.60
C VAL A 86 2.03 7.36 18.29
N ASN A 87 3.22 6.76 18.25
CA ASN A 87 4.42 7.34 18.87
C ASN A 87 4.84 8.67 18.22
N PHE A 88 4.63 8.81 16.90
CA PHE A 88 4.82 10.09 16.23
C PHE A 88 3.91 11.17 16.81
N PHE A 89 2.61 10.92 16.93
CA PHE A 89 1.68 11.90 17.51
C PHE A 89 1.91 12.14 19.01
N GLU A 90 2.24 11.09 19.77
CA GLU A 90 2.60 11.21 21.19
C GLU A 90 3.84 12.08 21.41
N SER A 91 4.75 12.16 20.43
CA SER A 91 5.94 13.03 20.54
C SER A 91 5.60 14.53 20.57
N PHE A 92 4.37 14.90 20.19
CA PHE A 92 3.83 16.26 20.32
C PHE A 92 3.02 16.45 21.60
N ASN A 93 2.96 15.45 22.49
CA ASN A 93 2.32 15.64 23.77
C ASN A 93 3.13 16.61 24.64
N PRO A 94 2.43 17.48 25.39
CA PRO A 94 3.02 18.36 26.38
C PRO A 94 4.04 17.67 27.29
N THR A 95 5.23 18.25 27.39
CA THR A 95 6.16 17.85 28.46
C THR A 95 5.69 18.43 29.80
N TRP A 96 6.26 17.93 30.90
CA TRP A 96 5.96 18.45 32.24
C TRP A 96 6.38 19.92 32.47
N LYS A 97 7.06 20.55 31.50
CA LYS A 97 7.63 21.90 31.61
C LYS A 97 6.84 23.00 30.89
N ILE A 98 5.74 22.68 30.22
CA ILE A 98 4.97 23.67 29.47
C ILE A 98 3.73 24.13 30.23
N ASP A 99 3.25 25.33 29.91
CA ASP A 99 2.02 25.88 30.48
C ASP A 99 0.76 25.46 29.70
N ASP A 100 -0.41 25.88 30.20
CA ASP A 100 -1.70 25.51 29.60
C ASP A 100 -1.94 26.16 28.22
N ILE A 101 -1.32 27.31 27.95
CA ILE A 101 -1.45 27.99 26.65
C ILE A 101 -0.66 27.21 25.60
N GLU A 102 0.61 26.93 25.89
CA GLU A 102 1.49 26.14 25.02
C GLU A 102 0.90 24.75 24.76
N ARG A 103 0.33 24.11 25.79
CA ARG A 103 -0.40 22.83 25.66
C ARG A 103 -1.52 22.88 24.62
N ILE A 104 -2.34 23.93 24.63
CA ILE A 104 -3.45 24.07 23.68
C ILE A 104 -2.90 24.35 22.27
N GLU A 105 -1.84 25.14 22.14
CA GLU A 105 -1.20 25.43 20.86
C GLU A 105 -0.61 24.17 20.21
N GLU A 106 0.11 23.35 20.97
CA GLU A 106 0.66 22.06 20.55
C GLU A 106 -0.45 21.07 20.15
N PHE A 107 -1.52 20.99 20.95
CA PHE A 107 -2.68 20.17 20.62
C PHE A 107 -3.30 20.60 19.28
N MET A 108 -3.56 21.90 19.11
CA MET A 108 -4.15 22.41 17.86
C MET A 108 -3.22 22.26 16.66
N TYR A 109 -1.91 22.32 16.86
CA TYR A 109 -0.93 21.99 15.83
C TYR A 109 -1.01 20.52 15.43
N THR A 110 -1.06 19.63 16.41
CA THR A 110 -1.17 18.18 16.21
C THR A 110 -2.46 17.81 15.49
N VAL A 111 -3.59 18.45 15.82
CA VAL A 111 -4.87 18.29 15.10
C VAL A 111 -4.74 18.64 13.61
N ARG A 112 -4.00 19.71 13.28
CA ARG A 112 -3.76 20.08 11.87
C ARG A 112 -2.91 19.03 11.15
N LEU A 113 -1.85 18.54 11.79
CA LEU A 113 -1.03 17.46 11.23
C LEU A 113 -1.83 16.17 11.00
N ALA A 114 -2.64 15.76 11.98
CA ALA A 114 -3.50 14.59 11.87
C ALA A 114 -4.51 14.73 10.72
N LYS A 115 -5.12 15.91 10.58
CA LYS A 115 -6.02 16.23 9.46
C LYS A 115 -5.31 16.11 8.10
N ASP A 116 -4.12 16.69 7.97
CA ASP A 116 -3.37 16.65 6.71
C ASP A 116 -2.90 15.23 6.38
N TYR A 117 -2.50 14.46 7.38
CA TYR A 117 -2.16 13.04 7.24
C TYR A 117 -3.36 12.21 6.76
N ILE A 118 -4.53 12.35 7.39
CA ILE A 118 -5.75 11.64 6.99
C ILE A 118 -6.16 12.03 5.56
N LYS A 119 -6.10 13.31 5.18
CA LYS A 119 -6.37 13.74 3.80
C LYS A 119 -5.39 13.11 2.81
N ARG A 120 -4.10 13.06 3.15
CA ARG A 120 -3.05 12.49 2.31
C ARG A 120 -3.22 10.99 2.12
N ILE A 121 -3.60 10.25 3.17
CA ILE A 121 -3.80 8.80 3.09
C ILE A 121 -5.09 8.46 2.32
N ILE A 122 -6.17 9.23 2.48
CA ILE A 122 -7.37 9.08 1.65
C ILE A 122 -7.01 9.27 0.18
N LYS A 123 -6.33 10.37 -0.17
CA LYS A 123 -5.89 10.61 -1.56
C LYS A 123 -5.00 9.48 -2.08
N LEU A 124 -4.09 8.96 -1.25
CA LEU A 124 -3.26 7.81 -1.63
C LEU A 124 -4.12 6.63 -2.05
N TYR A 125 -5.06 6.22 -1.19
CA TYR A 125 -5.87 5.04 -1.44
C TYR A 125 -6.89 5.26 -2.57
N SER A 126 -7.42 6.48 -2.75
CA SER A 126 -8.20 6.84 -3.94
C SER A 126 -7.40 6.61 -5.21
N ASP A 127 -6.16 7.11 -5.27
CA ASP A 127 -5.30 6.97 -6.46
C ASP A 127 -4.90 5.51 -6.71
N LEU A 128 -4.72 4.71 -5.65
CA LEU A 128 -4.44 3.28 -5.76
C LEU A 128 -5.66 2.50 -6.29
N VAL A 129 -6.88 2.85 -5.86
CA VAL A 129 -8.13 2.24 -6.36
C VAL A 129 -8.31 2.56 -7.84
N GLU A 130 -8.20 3.84 -8.21
CA GLU A 130 -8.30 4.29 -9.61
C GLU A 130 -7.26 3.59 -10.50
N ALA A 131 -5.99 3.54 -10.05
CA ALA A 131 -4.93 2.82 -10.74
C ALA A 131 -5.26 1.32 -10.90
N GLY A 132 -5.85 0.70 -9.88
CA GLY A 132 -6.31 -0.69 -9.92
C GLY A 132 -7.41 -0.93 -10.95
N GLU A 133 -8.41 -0.06 -11.00
CA GLU A 133 -9.50 -0.11 -11.98
C GLU A 133 -9.01 0.05 -13.42
N ILE A 134 -8.11 1.01 -13.66
CA ILE A 134 -7.48 1.21 -14.97
C ILE A 134 -6.74 -0.06 -15.40
N VAL A 135 -5.94 -0.65 -14.51
CA VAL A 135 -5.18 -1.86 -14.81
C VAL A 135 -6.08 -3.07 -15.06
N ARG A 136 -7.19 -3.22 -14.33
CA ARG A 136 -8.21 -4.25 -14.61
C ARG A 136 -8.85 -4.03 -15.98
N SER A 137 -9.17 -2.78 -16.35
CA SER A 137 -9.71 -2.47 -17.67
C SER A 137 -8.73 -2.80 -18.81
N ILE A 138 -7.43 -2.52 -18.63
CA ILE A 138 -6.37 -2.91 -19.57
C ILE A 138 -6.34 -4.44 -19.71
N TYR A 139 -6.35 -5.15 -18.59
CA TYR A 139 -6.37 -6.61 -18.57
C TYR A 139 -7.59 -7.18 -19.31
N GLU A 140 -8.79 -6.68 -19.04
CA GLU A 140 -10.04 -7.16 -19.65
C GLU A 140 -10.05 -7.01 -21.17
N LYS A 141 -9.52 -5.89 -21.68
CA LYS A 141 -9.42 -5.61 -23.13
C LYS A 141 -8.29 -6.37 -23.83
N SER A 142 -7.29 -6.85 -23.09
CA SER A 142 -6.16 -7.59 -23.66
C SER A 142 -6.58 -8.97 -24.15
N SER A 143 -6.12 -9.37 -25.34
CA SER A 143 -6.20 -10.75 -25.82
C SER A 143 -5.15 -11.66 -25.16
N GLU A 144 -4.04 -11.10 -24.69
CA GLU A 144 -3.00 -11.80 -23.94
C GLU A 144 -3.16 -11.48 -22.44
N LYS A 145 -3.74 -12.42 -21.69
CA LYS A 145 -3.99 -12.24 -20.25
C LYS A 145 -2.72 -12.37 -19.39
N ARG A 146 -1.64 -12.94 -19.94
CA ARG A 146 -0.37 -13.12 -19.20
C ARG A 146 0.49 -11.86 -19.14
N LEU A 147 0.12 -10.82 -19.89
CA LEU A 147 0.86 -9.55 -19.97
C LEU A 147 -0.08 -8.36 -19.81
N ILE A 148 0.32 -7.41 -18.97
CA ILE A 148 -0.31 -6.08 -18.88
C ILE A 148 0.67 -5.04 -19.41
N VAL A 149 0.26 -4.29 -20.43
CA VAL A 149 1.04 -3.19 -21.01
C VAL A 149 0.37 -1.88 -20.64
N MET A 150 1.06 -1.06 -19.86
CA MET A 150 0.58 0.23 -19.37
C MET A 150 1.26 1.37 -20.14
N ASP A 151 0.53 2.47 -20.35
CA ASP A 151 1.01 3.70 -20.99
C ASP A 151 1.72 4.64 -20.01
N THR A 152 1.51 4.44 -18.71
CA THR A 152 2.26 5.05 -17.61
C THR A 152 2.51 4.02 -16.50
N PHE A 153 3.22 4.41 -15.44
CA PHE A 153 3.31 3.58 -14.25
C PHE A 153 2.08 3.77 -13.36
N TYR A 154 1.26 2.72 -13.24
CA TYR A 154 0.16 2.64 -12.29
C TYR A 154 0.60 1.86 -11.03
N PRO A 155 0.45 2.42 -9.82
CA PRO A 155 0.77 1.73 -8.57
C PRO A 155 -0.29 0.68 -8.17
N ALA A 156 -0.57 -0.27 -9.06
CA ALA A 156 -1.70 -1.19 -8.97
C ALA A 156 -1.29 -2.62 -8.55
N SER A 157 -0.26 -2.78 -7.71
CA SER A 157 0.26 -4.12 -7.34
C SER A 157 -0.82 -5.02 -6.74
N GLY A 158 -1.69 -4.46 -5.89
CA GLY A 158 -2.83 -5.20 -5.32
C GLY A 158 -3.79 -5.72 -6.39
N ALA A 159 -4.19 -4.89 -7.36
CA ALA A 159 -5.07 -5.31 -8.44
C ALA A 159 -4.41 -6.35 -9.36
N ILE A 160 -3.13 -6.18 -9.69
CA ILE A 160 -2.37 -7.14 -10.51
C ILE A 160 -2.25 -8.50 -9.82
N ARG A 161 -2.11 -8.52 -8.50
CA ARG A 161 -2.03 -9.75 -7.71
C ARG A 161 -3.31 -10.58 -7.84
N ASP A 162 -4.48 -9.92 -7.87
CA ASP A 162 -5.77 -10.62 -8.01
C ASP A 162 -5.95 -11.23 -9.42
N LEU A 163 -5.24 -10.71 -10.42
CA LEU A 163 -5.22 -11.21 -11.80
C LEU A 163 -4.20 -12.35 -11.95
N ARG A 164 -4.58 -13.56 -11.53
CA ARG A 164 -3.66 -14.72 -11.39
C ARG A 164 -2.93 -15.14 -12.66
N GLU A 165 -3.51 -14.89 -13.84
CA GLU A 165 -2.91 -15.25 -15.13
C GLU A 165 -1.72 -14.35 -15.51
N VAL A 166 -1.65 -13.14 -14.96
CA VAL A 166 -0.63 -12.16 -15.32
C VAL A 166 0.74 -12.60 -14.81
N LEU A 167 1.70 -12.73 -15.73
CA LEU A 167 3.08 -13.11 -15.44
C LEU A 167 4.02 -11.90 -15.45
N PHE A 168 3.78 -10.96 -16.35
CA PHE A 168 4.63 -9.77 -16.52
C PHE A 168 3.80 -8.50 -16.70
N THR A 169 4.41 -7.36 -16.33
CA THR A 169 3.92 -6.03 -16.66
C THR A 169 4.96 -5.23 -17.45
N VAL A 170 4.49 -4.38 -18.34
CA VAL A 170 5.30 -3.46 -19.15
C VAL A 170 4.82 -2.03 -18.93
N TYR A 171 5.72 -1.10 -18.64
CA TYR A 171 5.39 0.30 -18.37
C TYR A 171 6.59 1.23 -18.59
N PRO A 172 6.38 2.52 -18.90
CA PRO A 172 7.46 3.48 -19.04
C PRO A 172 8.03 3.90 -17.68
N ARG A 173 9.29 4.29 -17.67
CA ARG A 173 10.04 4.81 -16.53
C ARG A 173 10.18 6.33 -16.65
N GLY A 174 10.52 6.98 -15.53
CA GLY A 174 10.76 8.44 -15.51
C GLY A 174 11.95 8.91 -16.35
N ASP A 175 12.85 8.00 -16.74
CA ASP A 175 14.01 8.28 -17.61
C ASP A 175 13.71 8.08 -19.11
N GLY A 176 12.44 7.83 -19.48
CA GLY A 176 12.00 7.58 -20.86
C GLY A 176 12.20 6.15 -21.35
N ASN A 177 12.87 5.30 -20.59
CA ASN A 177 13.02 3.87 -20.90
C ASN A 177 11.75 3.09 -20.50
N TRP A 178 11.68 1.82 -20.87
CA TRP A 178 10.58 0.92 -20.57
C TRP A 178 11.03 -0.23 -19.69
N SER A 179 10.21 -0.61 -18.70
CA SER A 179 10.45 -1.76 -17.84
C SER A 179 9.62 -2.94 -18.27
N VAL A 180 10.21 -4.14 -18.19
CA VAL A 180 9.49 -5.41 -18.13
C VAL A 180 9.67 -5.94 -16.70
N LYS A 181 8.59 -6.23 -15.98
CA LYS A 181 8.65 -6.65 -14.58
C LYS A 181 7.84 -7.93 -14.36
N ALA A 182 8.45 -8.91 -13.70
CA ALA A 182 7.78 -10.13 -13.26
C ALA A 182 6.81 -9.85 -12.11
N VAL A 183 5.65 -10.50 -12.15
CA VAL A 183 4.64 -10.43 -11.10
C VAL A 183 4.94 -11.44 -9.99
N LYS A 184 4.83 -10.99 -8.73
CA LYS A 184 5.02 -11.84 -7.55
C LYS A 184 3.82 -12.77 -7.31
N GLU A 185 4.05 -13.89 -6.65
CA GLU A 185 2.96 -14.75 -6.15
C GLU A 185 2.20 -14.10 -4.99
N ASP A 186 2.94 -13.47 -4.08
CA ASP A 186 2.44 -12.75 -2.91
C ASP A 186 3.31 -11.51 -2.61
N ASP A 187 2.79 -10.56 -1.82
CA ASP A 187 3.48 -9.29 -1.54
C ASP A 187 4.63 -9.43 -0.54
N GLU A 188 4.61 -10.48 0.29
CA GLU A 188 5.51 -10.69 1.43
C GLU A 188 6.77 -11.50 1.06
N SER A 189 6.75 -12.21 -0.07
CA SER A 189 7.82 -13.06 -0.54
C SER A 189 8.57 -12.48 -1.74
N PHE A 190 9.69 -13.14 -2.07
CA PHE A 190 10.45 -12.92 -3.30
C PHE A 190 10.18 -14.00 -4.35
N VAL A 191 9.01 -14.66 -4.26
CA VAL A 191 8.58 -15.67 -5.21
C VAL A 191 7.80 -15.00 -6.35
N TYR A 192 8.19 -15.32 -7.58
CA TYR A 192 7.59 -14.77 -8.81
C TYR A 192 6.87 -15.84 -9.58
N ARG A 193 5.74 -15.48 -10.21
CA ARG A 193 4.92 -16.39 -11.02
C ARG A 193 5.71 -16.95 -12.21
N LYS A 194 6.52 -16.09 -12.82
CA LYS A 194 7.48 -16.47 -13.86
C LYS A 194 8.64 -15.50 -13.88
N LEU A 195 9.85 -16.05 -13.98
CA LEU A 195 11.07 -15.28 -14.19
C LEU A 195 11.42 -15.21 -15.68
N MET A 196 12.23 -14.22 -16.05
CA MET A 196 12.80 -14.15 -17.40
C MET A 196 13.78 -15.31 -17.65
N PRO A 197 14.10 -15.62 -18.92
CA PRO A 197 15.02 -16.72 -19.27
C PRO A 197 16.37 -16.63 -18.55
N LYS A 198 16.90 -17.75 -18.09
CA LYS A 198 18.15 -17.79 -17.30
C LYS A 198 19.35 -17.22 -18.06
N SER A 199 19.35 -17.40 -19.37
CA SER A 199 20.39 -16.85 -20.25
C SER A 199 20.49 -15.32 -20.20
N TRP A 200 19.45 -14.61 -19.75
CA TRP A 200 19.43 -13.14 -19.65
C TRP A 200 20.03 -12.62 -18.34
N ALA A 201 20.29 -13.49 -17.36
CA ALA A 201 20.70 -13.10 -16.01
C ALA A 201 21.96 -12.21 -16.03
N GLY A 202 21.79 -10.95 -15.59
CA GLY A 202 22.86 -9.97 -15.45
C GLY A 202 23.38 -9.40 -16.78
N LYS A 203 22.79 -9.77 -17.92
CA LYS A 203 23.23 -9.37 -19.25
C LYS A 203 22.80 -7.94 -19.57
N ARG A 204 23.64 -7.24 -20.33
CA ARG A 204 23.48 -5.81 -20.67
C ARG A 204 23.81 -5.54 -22.12
N ASP A 205 23.22 -4.46 -22.64
CA ASP A 205 23.57 -3.85 -23.92
C ASP A 205 23.79 -4.89 -25.04
N ALA A 206 24.94 -4.85 -25.73
CA ALA A 206 25.26 -5.73 -26.85
C ALA A 206 25.18 -7.23 -26.52
N GLU A 207 25.49 -7.63 -25.28
CA GLU A 207 25.40 -9.03 -24.88
C GLU A 207 23.95 -9.51 -24.82
N LEU A 208 23.06 -8.70 -24.22
CA LEU A 208 21.64 -9.01 -24.16
C LEU A 208 20.96 -8.85 -25.53
N GLU A 209 21.38 -7.88 -26.35
CA GLU A 209 20.93 -7.74 -27.76
C GLU A 209 21.22 -9.02 -28.55
N ASN A 210 22.43 -9.57 -28.42
CA ASN A 210 22.83 -10.79 -29.14
C ASN A 210 22.02 -12.01 -28.72
N ILE A 211 21.63 -12.10 -27.45
CA ILE A 211 20.84 -13.23 -26.92
C ILE A 211 19.36 -13.10 -27.32
N THR A 212 18.80 -11.89 -27.27
CA THR A 212 17.36 -11.65 -27.50
C THR A 212 17.03 -11.40 -28.97
N GLY A 213 17.99 -10.94 -29.77
CA GLY A 213 17.75 -10.41 -31.12
C GLY A 213 16.93 -9.11 -31.13
N ILE A 214 16.76 -8.46 -29.97
CA ILE A 214 16.01 -7.21 -29.83
C ILE A 214 17.03 -6.07 -29.74
N LYS A 215 16.94 -5.12 -30.66
CA LYS A 215 17.72 -3.88 -30.61
C LYS A 215 17.20 -3.00 -29.48
N ASP A 216 18.08 -2.26 -28.82
CA ASP A 216 17.77 -1.30 -27.75
C ASP A 216 17.47 -1.85 -26.34
N VAL A 217 17.66 -3.16 -26.13
CA VAL A 217 17.65 -3.72 -24.77
C VAL A 217 18.84 -3.16 -23.97
N ILE A 218 18.58 -2.79 -22.72
CA ILE A 218 19.57 -2.14 -21.85
C ILE A 218 20.14 -3.15 -20.86
N PHE A 219 19.28 -3.87 -20.15
CA PHE A 219 19.69 -4.72 -19.03
C PHE A 219 18.59 -5.68 -18.61
N CYS A 220 18.98 -6.87 -18.13
CA CYS A 220 18.13 -7.78 -17.35
C CYS A 220 18.80 -8.09 -16.00
N HIS A 221 18.04 -7.96 -14.92
CA HIS A 221 18.53 -8.20 -13.55
C HIS A 221 19.02 -9.63 -13.36
N ASN A 222 20.05 -9.83 -12.53
CA ASN A 222 20.62 -11.16 -12.28
C ASN A 222 19.61 -12.17 -11.71
N HIS A 223 18.65 -11.69 -10.91
CA HIS A 223 17.52 -12.48 -10.41
C HIS A 223 16.30 -12.50 -11.36
N LEU A 224 16.43 -12.03 -12.60
CA LEU A 224 15.48 -12.25 -13.70
C LEU A 224 14.06 -11.69 -13.53
N TYR A 225 13.81 -10.88 -12.50
CA TYR A 225 12.48 -10.30 -12.24
C TYR A 225 12.23 -8.95 -12.93
N ILE A 226 13.27 -8.32 -13.50
CA ILE A 226 13.12 -7.03 -14.18
C ILE A 226 14.13 -6.90 -15.33
N ALA A 227 13.67 -6.34 -16.44
CA ALA A 227 14.49 -5.92 -17.56
C ALA A 227 14.10 -4.51 -18.02
N THR A 228 14.97 -3.88 -18.80
CA THR A 228 14.77 -2.51 -19.30
C THR A 228 15.18 -2.41 -20.76
N THR A 229 14.37 -1.69 -21.54
CA THR A 229 14.57 -1.41 -22.97
C THR A 229 14.37 0.08 -23.22
N ARG A 230 14.78 0.59 -24.39
CA ARG A 230 14.50 2.00 -24.74
C ARG A 230 13.08 2.20 -25.25
N SER A 231 12.53 1.23 -25.97
CA SER A 231 11.20 1.33 -26.59
C SER A 231 10.18 0.40 -25.94
N LYS A 232 8.89 0.77 -26.09
CA LYS A 232 7.74 -0.04 -25.66
C LYS A 232 7.70 -1.36 -26.40
N GLU A 233 7.95 -1.32 -27.70
CA GLU A 233 7.89 -2.45 -28.61
C GLU A 233 8.90 -3.53 -28.20
N SER A 234 10.13 -3.13 -27.88
CA SER A 234 11.15 -4.03 -27.34
C SER A 234 10.77 -4.63 -25.99
N ALA A 235 10.19 -3.83 -25.08
CA ALA A 235 9.75 -4.33 -23.77
C ALA A 235 8.64 -5.38 -23.92
N VAL A 236 7.63 -5.12 -24.76
CA VAL A 236 6.54 -6.07 -25.04
C VAL A 236 7.11 -7.36 -25.64
N LYS A 237 7.99 -7.26 -26.64
CA LYS A 237 8.60 -8.43 -27.27
C LYS A 237 9.46 -9.25 -26.30
N MET A 238 10.21 -8.59 -25.41
CA MET A 238 10.94 -9.28 -24.33
C MET A 238 9.98 -10.02 -23.39
N ALA A 239 8.87 -9.39 -23.00
CA ALA A 239 7.88 -10.02 -22.14
C ALA A 239 7.26 -11.25 -22.81
N GLU A 240 6.89 -11.17 -24.09
CA GLU A 240 6.34 -12.29 -24.87
C GLU A 240 7.35 -13.45 -25.00
N MET A 241 8.63 -13.15 -25.23
CA MET A 241 9.69 -14.15 -25.24
C MET A 241 9.83 -14.85 -23.88
N ALA A 242 9.76 -14.10 -22.78
CA ALA A 242 9.80 -14.66 -21.42
C ALA A 242 8.52 -15.47 -21.10
N ILE A 243 7.35 -15.03 -21.54
CA ILE A 243 6.09 -15.77 -21.37
C ILE A 243 6.18 -17.14 -22.06
N ASN A 244 6.73 -17.20 -23.27
CA ASN A 244 6.80 -18.41 -24.08
C ASN A 244 8.08 -19.24 -23.86
N SER A 245 8.99 -18.81 -22.98
CA SER A 245 10.17 -19.62 -22.62
C SER A 245 9.74 -20.89 -21.90
N ARG A 246 10.45 -21.99 -22.18
CA ARG A 246 10.22 -23.30 -21.53
C ARG A 246 10.90 -23.42 -20.16
N GLU A 247 11.71 -22.43 -19.80
CA GLU A 247 12.37 -22.30 -18.50
C GLU A 247 11.49 -21.60 -17.48
#